data_AF-A0A9P2UPN2-F1
#
_entry.id   AF-A0A9P2UPN2-F1
#
_cell.length_a   1.000
_cell.length_b   1.000
_cell.length_c   1.000
_cell.angle_alpha   90.00
_cell.angle_beta   90.00
_cell.angle_gamma   90.00
#
_symmetry.space_group_name_H-M   'P 1'
#
loop_
_entity.id
_entity.type
_entity.pdbx_description
1 polymer ?
#
loop_
_entity_poly.entity_id
_entity_poly.type
_entity_poly.pdbx_seq_one_letter_code
_entity_poly.pdbx_strand_id
1 'polypeptide(L)'
;RTLLDRYNDYKKKGRGFNQFCKIDGAFYSTEYTYNSKTKEWHPHIHIFALLNEWIDQEELAETWHDITLDSYIVDIRRVKKTKEHGYSKAVAEVCKYALKFSDLSLENTWEAYLSLKGNRLTGCFGS
;
A
#
# COMPACT_ATOMS: atom_id res chain seq x y z
N ARG A 1 12.96 7.33 -3.45
CA ARG A 1 12.44 6.38 -4.47
C ARG A 1 11.34 5.57 -3.83
N THR A 2 10.22 5.35 -4.52
CA THR A 2 9.07 4.59 -3.98
C THR A 2 9.32 3.08 -4.03
N LEU A 3 8.48 2.28 -3.35
CA LEU A 3 8.48 0.81 -3.45
C LEU A 3 8.34 0.38 -4.92
N LEU A 4 7.43 1.03 -5.66
CA LEU A 4 7.14 0.70 -7.05
C LEU A 4 8.31 1.07 -7.98
N ASP A 5 9.04 2.15 -7.71
CA ASP A 5 10.25 2.49 -8.45
C ASP A 5 11.34 1.43 -8.25
N ARG A 6 11.55 0.98 -7.01
CA ARG A 6 12.52 -0.08 -6.68
C ARG A 6 12.13 -1.42 -7.35
N TYR A 7 10.84 -1.77 -7.32
CA TYR A 7 10.28 -2.92 -8.03
C TYR A 7 10.57 -2.86 -9.53
N ASN A 8 10.27 -1.72 -10.17
CA ASN A 8 10.47 -1.52 -11.60
C ASN A 8 11.96 -1.52 -11.97
N ASP A 9 12.83 -0.95 -11.13
CA ASP A 9 14.28 -1.01 -11.32
C ASP A 9 14.77 -2.46 -11.33
N TYR A 10 14.32 -3.29 -10.38
CA TYR A 10 14.67 -4.71 -10.37
C TYR A 10 14.15 -5.43 -11.62
N LYS A 11 12.87 -5.26 -11.97
CA LYS A 11 12.27 -5.93 -13.13
C LYS A 11 12.91 -5.52 -14.47
N LYS A 12 13.30 -4.25 -14.62
CA LYS A 12 13.89 -3.73 -15.88
C LYS A 12 15.41 -3.91 -15.96
N LYS A 13 16.11 -3.84 -14.83
CA LYS A 13 17.59 -3.73 -14.80
C LYS A 13 18.26 -4.90 -14.05
N GLY A 14 17.50 -5.76 -13.38
CA GLY A 14 18.03 -6.92 -12.65
C GLY A 14 18.80 -6.59 -11.36
N ARG A 15 18.70 -5.36 -10.83
CA ARG A 15 19.44 -4.90 -9.64
C ARG A 15 18.53 -4.26 -8.60
N GLY A 16 18.96 -4.29 -7.34
CA GLY A 16 18.21 -3.68 -6.22
C GLY A 16 17.04 -4.54 -5.74
N PHE A 17 17.22 -5.86 -5.75
CA PHE A 17 16.24 -6.80 -5.19
C PHE A 17 15.94 -6.45 -3.73
N ASN A 18 14.66 -6.54 -3.38
CA ASN A 18 14.14 -6.43 -2.03
C ASN A 18 12.87 -7.30 -1.96
N GLN A 19 12.34 -7.51 -0.77
CA GLN A 19 11.21 -8.42 -0.57
C GLN A 19 9.96 -8.08 -1.40
N PHE A 20 9.72 -6.79 -1.71
CA PHE A 20 8.59 -6.37 -2.57
C PHE A 20 8.70 -6.91 -4.01
N CYS A 21 9.91 -7.28 -4.45
CA CYS A 21 10.16 -7.85 -5.79
C CYS A 21 9.65 -9.29 -5.95
N LYS A 22 9.28 -9.96 -4.84
CA LYS A 22 8.67 -11.30 -4.85
C LYS A 22 7.21 -11.30 -5.33
N ILE A 23 6.61 -10.11 -5.47
CA ILE A 23 5.26 -9.93 -6.02
C ILE A 23 5.27 -10.19 -7.53
N ASP A 24 4.41 -11.11 -7.95
CA ASP A 24 4.22 -11.43 -9.37
C ASP A 24 3.18 -10.50 -10.01
N GLY A 25 2.09 -10.23 -9.30
CA GLY A 25 1.09 -9.25 -9.69
C GLY A 25 0.24 -8.81 -8.52
N ALA A 26 -0.20 -7.56 -8.53
CA ALA A 26 -0.98 -6.98 -7.45
C ALA A 26 -1.83 -5.80 -7.93
N PHE A 27 -2.85 -5.49 -7.15
CA PHE A 27 -3.50 -4.19 -7.17
C PHE A 27 -3.45 -3.57 -5.78
N TYR A 28 -3.49 -2.25 -5.74
CA TYR A 28 -3.35 -1.48 -4.52
C TYR A 28 -4.28 -0.26 -4.51
N SER A 29 -4.55 0.21 -3.30
CA SER A 29 -5.11 1.53 -3.04
C SER A 29 -4.33 2.22 -1.93
N THR A 30 -4.34 3.54 -1.94
CA THR A 30 -3.84 4.37 -0.84
C THR A 30 -5.01 4.88 -0.03
N GLU A 31 -4.88 4.87 1.29
CA GLU A 31 -5.82 5.44 2.23
C GLU A 31 -5.13 6.56 3.00
N TYR A 32 -5.82 7.69 3.20
CA TYR A 32 -5.31 8.80 3.99
C TYR A 32 -6.29 9.09 5.11
N THR A 33 -5.84 8.91 6.35
CA THR A 33 -6.61 9.25 7.55
C THR A 33 -5.88 10.35 8.32
N TYR A 34 -6.61 11.07 9.16
CA TYR A 34 -6.04 12.14 9.98
C TYR A 34 -6.38 11.93 11.45
N ASN A 35 -5.36 11.92 12.30
CA ASN A 35 -5.55 11.80 13.74
C ASN A 35 -5.69 13.19 14.35
N SER A 36 -6.92 13.55 14.74
CA SER A 36 -7.22 14.87 15.32
C SER A 36 -6.54 15.13 16.67
N LYS A 37 -6.09 14.08 17.38
CA LYS A 37 -5.42 14.22 18.68
C LYS A 37 -3.93 14.56 18.52
N THR A 38 -3.24 13.83 17.65
CA THR A 38 -1.80 14.06 17.38
C THR A 38 -1.57 15.13 16.32
N LYS A 39 -2.62 15.47 15.55
CA LYS A 39 -2.60 16.40 14.42
C LYS A 39 -1.70 15.92 13.27
N GLU A 40 -1.72 14.62 13.03
CA GLU A 40 -0.86 13.96 12.04
C GLU A 40 -1.69 13.23 10.99
N TRP A 41 -1.15 13.20 9.77
CA TRP A 41 -1.65 12.38 8.68
C TRP A 41 -1.09 10.96 8.78
N HIS A 42 -1.95 9.97 8.56
CA HIS A 42 -1.62 8.56 8.55
C HIS A 42 -1.93 7.96 7.17
N PRO A 43 -0.99 8.08 6.22
CA PRO A 43 -1.11 7.44 4.91
C PRO A 43 -0.87 5.93 5.02
N HIS A 44 -1.75 5.14 4.44
CA HIS A 44 -1.61 3.69 4.31
C HIS A 44 -1.64 3.28 2.85
N ILE A 45 -0.97 2.17 2.54
CA ILE A 45 -1.11 1.48 1.26
C ILE A 45 -1.65 0.06 1.53
N HIS A 46 -2.76 -0.26 0.90
CA HIS A 46 -3.38 -1.58 0.96
C HIS A 46 -3.09 -2.31 -0.34
N ILE A 47 -2.60 -3.55 -0.28
CA ILE A 47 -2.17 -4.30 -1.46
C ILE A 47 -2.75 -5.72 -1.41
N PHE A 48 -3.37 -6.13 -2.50
CA PHE A 48 -3.72 -7.53 -2.74
C PHE A 48 -2.75 -8.09 -3.78
N ALA A 49 -1.89 -9.01 -3.36
CA ALA A 49 -0.77 -9.50 -4.16
C ALA A 49 -0.79 -11.02 -4.35
N LEU A 50 -0.37 -11.44 -5.54
CA LEU A 50 0.05 -12.79 -5.86
C LEU A 50 1.56 -12.91 -5.60
N LEU A 51 1.94 -13.89 -4.78
CA LEU A 51 3.32 -14.17 -4.41
C LEU A 51 3.72 -15.56 -4.90
N ASN A 52 4.91 -15.66 -5.48
CA ASN A 52 5.55 -16.94 -5.78
C ASN A 52 6.36 -17.48 -4.58
N GLU A 53 6.87 -16.56 -3.75
CA GLU A 53 7.61 -16.86 -2.53
C GLU A 53 7.10 -15.95 -1.41
N TRP A 54 7.09 -16.46 -0.17
CA TRP A 54 6.68 -15.67 0.97
C TRP A 54 7.61 -14.47 1.19
N ILE A 55 7.05 -13.35 1.59
CA ILE A 55 7.79 -12.13 1.92
C ILE A 55 8.31 -12.23 3.35
N ASP A 56 9.59 -11.94 3.53
CA ASP A 56 10.14 -11.65 4.85
C ASP A 56 9.62 -10.28 5.33
N GLN A 57 8.88 -10.29 6.44
CA GLN A 57 8.23 -9.09 6.95
C GLN A 57 9.22 -8.12 7.59
N GLU A 58 10.28 -8.61 8.21
CA GLU A 58 11.29 -7.76 8.87
C GLU A 58 12.10 -7.01 7.81
N GLU A 59 12.58 -7.71 6.78
CA GLU A 59 13.32 -7.06 5.68
C GLU A 59 12.42 -6.11 4.87
N LEU A 60 11.12 -6.43 4.70
CA LEU A 60 10.19 -5.50 4.06
C LEU A 60 9.96 -4.25 4.93
N ALA A 61 9.88 -4.41 6.26
CA ALA A 61 9.75 -3.28 7.19
C ALA A 61 10.99 -2.37 7.16
N GLU A 62 12.20 -2.92 7.03
CA GLU A 62 13.41 -2.13 6.82
C GLU A 62 13.35 -1.36 5.49
N THR A 63 12.95 -2.03 4.40
CA THR A 63 12.76 -1.37 3.10
C THR A 63 11.70 -0.27 3.17
N TRP A 64 10.64 -0.47 3.95
CA TRP A 64 9.58 0.51 4.18
C TRP A 64 10.09 1.72 4.97
N HIS A 65 10.88 1.48 6.01
CA HIS A 65 11.50 2.53 6.80
C HIS A 65 12.50 3.34 5.97
N ASP A 66 13.31 2.71 5.11
CA ASP A 66 14.19 3.44 4.18
C ASP A 66 13.46 4.40 3.24
N ILE A 67 12.17 4.15 2.99
CA ILE A 67 11.34 4.95 2.07
C ILE A 67 10.59 6.05 2.83
N THR A 68 10.02 5.70 3.98
CA THR A 68 9.18 6.59 4.79
C THR A 68 9.98 7.43 5.78
N LEU A 69 11.13 6.93 6.21
CA LEU A 69 12.05 7.50 7.21
C LEU A 69 11.51 7.57 8.63
N ASP A 70 10.28 7.13 8.87
CA ASP A 70 9.61 7.24 10.17
C ASP A 70 8.75 6.01 10.54
N SER A 71 8.56 5.06 9.63
CA SER A 71 7.66 3.92 9.85
C SER A 71 8.30 2.57 9.49
N TYR A 72 8.16 1.61 10.40
CA TYR A 72 8.42 0.18 10.17
C TYR A 72 7.14 -0.65 10.02
N ILE A 73 5.97 0.01 10.01
CA ILE A 73 4.68 -0.70 10.08
C ILE A 73 4.34 -1.33 8.73
N VAL A 74 4.39 -2.65 8.69
CA VAL A 74 3.99 -3.50 7.58
C VAL A 74 3.20 -4.68 8.14
N ASP A 75 2.06 -5.01 7.55
CA ASP A 75 1.24 -6.18 7.90
C ASP A 75 1.08 -7.07 6.66
N ILE A 76 1.47 -8.35 6.78
CA ILE A 76 1.44 -9.31 5.67
C ILE A 76 0.66 -10.53 6.10
N ARG A 77 -0.43 -10.81 5.40
CA ARG A 77 -1.32 -11.92 5.75
C ARG A 77 -1.67 -12.75 4.54
N ARG A 78 -1.62 -14.07 4.72
CA ARG A 78 -2.07 -15.00 3.69
C ARG A 78 -3.59 -15.00 3.65
N VAL A 79 -4.16 -14.58 2.53
CA VAL A 79 -5.61 -14.63 2.33
C VAL A 79 -6.05 -16.07 2.12
N LYS A 80 -6.95 -16.57 2.98
CA LYS A 80 -7.54 -17.91 2.87
C LYS A 80 -8.87 -17.83 2.14
N LYS A 81 -9.10 -18.74 1.18
CA LYS A 81 -10.39 -18.88 0.49
C LYS A 81 -11.45 -19.33 1.49
N THR A 82 -12.53 -18.56 1.61
CA THR A 82 -13.71 -18.98 2.38
C THR A 82 -14.74 -19.62 1.44
N LYS A 83 -15.58 -20.53 1.95
CA LYS A 83 -16.62 -21.20 1.13
C LYS A 83 -17.68 -20.21 0.61
N GLU A 84 -18.05 -19.24 1.44
CA GLU A 84 -19.15 -18.31 1.17
C GLU A 84 -18.74 -17.14 0.26
N HIS A 85 -17.55 -16.57 0.51
CA HIS A 85 -17.14 -15.32 -0.13
C HIS A 85 -15.84 -15.45 -0.95
N GLY A 86 -15.23 -16.64 -1.00
CA GLY A 86 -13.95 -16.82 -1.67
C GLY A 86 -12.89 -15.87 -1.10
N TYR A 87 -12.36 -15.00 -1.97
CA TYR A 87 -11.41 -13.93 -1.65
C TYR A 87 -12.03 -12.53 -1.58
N SER A 88 -13.35 -12.40 -1.81
CA SER A 88 -13.98 -11.10 -2.02
C SER A 88 -13.85 -10.16 -0.82
N LYS A 89 -13.80 -10.68 0.42
CA LYS A 89 -13.58 -9.88 1.62
C LYS A 89 -12.23 -9.17 1.60
N ALA A 90 -11.15 -9.86 1.22
CA ALA A 90 -9.82 -9.27 1.16
C ALA A 90 -9.69 -8.29 -0.02
N VAL A 91 -10.30 -8.61 -1.16
CA VAL A 91 -10.37 -7.68 -2.29
C VAL A 91 -11.16 -6.42 -1.91
N ALA A 92 -12.29 -6.58 -1.24
CA ALA A 92 -13.10 -5.47 -0.75
C ALA A 92 -12.34 -4.61 0.25
N GLU A 93 -11.55 -5.20 1.15
CA GLU A 93 -10.71 -4.46 2.10
C GLU A 93 -9.69 -3.56 1.40
N VAL A 94 -8.98 -4.08 0.40
CA VAL A 94 -8.06 -3.28 -0.42
C VAL A 94 -8.79 -2.21 -1.24
N CYS A 95 -10.01 -2.47 -1.70
CA CYS A 95 -10.79 -1.49 -2.47
C CYS A 95 -11.55 -0.48 -1.60
N LYS A 96 -11.74 -0.74 -0.30
CA LYS A 96 -12.65 0.01 0.57
C LYS A 96 -12.22 1.46 0.80
N TYR A 97 -10.92 1.73 0.74
CA TYR A 97 -10.34 2.92 1.33
C TYR A 97 -9.64 3.87 0.37
N ALA A 98 -9.90 3.75 -0.94
CA ALA A 98 -9.30 4.64 -1.93
C ALA A 98 -9.44 6.13 -1.55
N LEU A 99 -10.56 6.53 -0.90
CA LEU A 99 -10.75 7.86 -0.33
C LEU A 99 -11.79 7.85 0.80
N LYS A 100 -11.36 7.76 2.06
CA LYS A 100 -12.23 7.87 3.24
C LYS A 100 -12.50 9.33 3.65
N PHE A 101 -12.79 10.20 2.68
CA PHE A 101 -13.04 11.63 2.91
C PHE A 101 -14.19 11.91 3.87
N SER A 102 -15.14 10.98 4.01
CA SER A 102 -16.29 11.11 4.90
C SER A 102 -15.90 11.33 6.36
N ASP A 103 -14.71 10.87 6.76
CA ASP A 103 -14.26 10.90 8.15
C ASP A 103 -13.37 12.13 8.45
N LEU A 104 -13.11 12.99 7.44
CA LEU A 104 -12.27 14.18 7.55
C LEU A 104 -13.10 15.46 7.71
N SER A 105 -12.54 16.47 8.39
CA SER A 105 -13.13 17.82 8.39
C SER A 105 -13.05 18.46 7.00
N LEU A 106 -13.78 19.54 6.77
CA LEU A 106 -13.75 20.27 5.50
C LEU A 106 -12.34 20.79 5.19
N GLU A 107 -11.65 21.31 6.20
CA GLU A 107 -10.30 21.85 6.10
C GLU A 107 -9.31 20.75 5.71
N ASN A 108 -9.34 19.62 6.42
CA ASN A 108 -8.47 18.48 6.13
C ASN A 108 -8.78 17.86 4.76
N THR A 109 -10.05 17.83 4.36
CA THR A 109 -10.46 17.37 3.02
C THR A 109 -9.88 18.27 1.94
N TRP A 110 -9.90 19.58 2.15
CA TRP A 110 -9.32 20.55 1.22
C TRP A 110 -7.80 20.43 1.13
N GLU A 111 -7.11 20.29 2.26
CA GLU A 111 -5.66 20.05 2.32
C GLU A 111 -5.27 18.74 1.62
N ALA A 112 -6.00 17.65 1.90
CA ALA A 112 -5.78 16.36 1.23
C ALA A 112 -6.00 16.48 -0.28
N TYR A 113 -7.06 17.17 -0.72
CA TYR A 113 -7.29 17.40 -2.14
C TYR A 113 -6.14 18.16 -2.80
N LEU A 114 -5.69 19.27 -2.22
CA LEU A 114 -4.56 20.04 -2.78
C LEU A 114 -3.28 19.21 -2.87
N SER A 115 -3.03 18.34 -1.89
CA SER A 115 -1.83 17.51 -1.82
C SER A 115 -1.88 16.29 -2.75
N LEU A 116 -3.07 15.71 -2.95
CA LEU A 116 -3.25 14.44 -3.67
C LEU A 116 -3.72 14.63 -5.11
N LYS A 117 -4.19 15.82 -5.48
CA LYS A 117 -4.67 16.11 -6.84
C LYS A 117 -3.59 15.79 -7.87
N GLY A 118 -3.94 14.95 -8.84
CA GLY A 118 -3.04 14.53 -9.92
C GLY A 118 -2.19 13.31 -9.59
N ASN A 119 -2.22 12.83 -8.34
CA ASN A 119 -1.57 11.57 -7.96
C ASN A 119 -2.47 10.37 -8.24
N ARG A 120 -1.84 9.24 -8.57
CA ARG A 120 -2.52 7.96 -8.76
C ARG A 120 -2.69 7.26 -7.41
N LEU A 121 -3.92 7.28 -6.88
CA LEU A 121 -4.28 6.72 -5.56
C LEU A 121 -4.60 5.22 -5.59
N THR A 122 -4.87 4.68 -6.77
CA THR A 122 -5.13 3.25 -6.99
C THR A 122 -4.39 2.78 -8.21
N GLY A 123 -3.96 1.53 -8.23
CA GLY A 123 -3.31 0.98 -9.41
C GLY A 123 -3.10 -0.52 -9.35
N CYS A 124 -2.58 -1.06 -10.44
CA CYS A 124 -2.07 -2.41 -10.53
C CYS A 124 -0.64 -2.40 -11.05
N PHE A 125 0.08 -3.47 -10.74
CA PHE A 125 1.43 -3.75 -11.22
C PHE A 125 1.66 -5.26 -11.21
N GLY A 126 2.63 -5.73 -11.96
CA GLY A 126 2.86 -7.16 -12.15
C GLY A 126 3.42 -7.43 -13.53
N SER A 127 3.64 -8.71 -13.83
CA SER A 127 4.07 -9.20 -15.14
C SER A 127 3.32 -8.57 -16.32
#